data_AF-A0A956QIR9-F1
#
_entry.id   AF-A0A956QIR9-F1
#
_cell.length_a   1.000
_cell.length_b   1.000
_cell.length_c   1.000
_cell.angle_alpha   90.00
_cell.angle_beta   90.00
_cell.angle_gamma   90.00
#
_symmetry.space_group_name_H-M   'P 1'
#
loop_
_entity.id
_entity.type
_entity.pdbx_description
1 polymer ?
#
loop_
_entity_poly.entity_id
_entity_poly.type
_entity_poly.pdbx_seq_one_letter_code
_entity_poly.pdbx_strand_id
1 'polypeptide(L)'
;AINSAIEIDLSGQVCADSIGHHIFSGIGGQMDFIRGAALSRGGKPIIALPSTARSNSLSRIVSTLKPGAGVVTTRGHVHWVVTEYGAVNLHGLSLRQRAEALISIAHPDFRPGLQREFRQQRHFV
;
A
#
# COMPACT_ATOMS: atom_id res chain seq x y z
N ALA A 1 -5.95 -0.71 -14.76
CA ALA A 1 -5.91 0.62 -14.11
C ALA A 1 -4.57 0.77 -13.43
N ILE A 2 -3.93 1.93 -13.55
CA ILE A 2 -2.66 2.23 -12.87
C ILE A 2 -2.85 3.55 -12.13
N ASN A 3 -2.72 3.52 -10.81
CA ASN A 3 -2.87 4.69 -9.93
C ASN A 3 -1.69 4.78 -8.96
N SER A 4 -1.50 5.95 -8.34
CA SER A 4 -0.48 6.16 -7.32
C SER A 4 -1.07 6.22 -5.92
N ALA A 5 -0.21 6.24 -4.90
CA ALA A 5 -0.60 6.31 -3.50
C ALA A 5 0.46 7.04 -2.69
N ILE A 6 0.08 7.78 -1.66
CA ILE A 6 1.00 8.46 -0.73
C ILE A 6 1.70 7.43 0.15
N GLU A 7 0.95 6.51 0.76
CA GLU A 7 1.49 5.43 1.60
C GLU A 7 0.57 4.20 1.58
N ILE A 8 1.14 3.03 1.84
CA ILE A 8 0.43 1.75 1.94
C ILE A 8 0.84 1.06 3.23
N ASP A 9 -0.14 0.63 4.04
CA ASP A 9 0.17 -0.13 5.26
C ASP A 9 0.35 -1.63 5.00
N LEU A 10 0.91 -2.36 5.97
CA LEU A 10 1.19 -3.80 5.85
C LEU A 10 -0.07 -4.68 5.71
N SER A 11 -1.27 -4.15 5.94
CA SER A 11 -2.53 -4.84 5.64
C SER A 11 -2.99 -4.64 4.18
N GLY A 12 -2.37 -3.69 3.48
CA GLY A 12 -2.71 -3.28 2.12
C GLY A 12 -3.72 -2.14 2.05
N GLN A 13 -3.97 -1.39 3.12
CA GLN A 13 -4.75 -0.16 3.01
C GLN A 13 -3.92 0.91 2.31
N VAL A 14 -4.54 1.64 1.39
CA VAL A 14 -3.86 2.62 0.54
C VAL A 14 -4.39 4.02 0.86
N CYS A 15 -3.49 4.89 1.31
CA CYS A 15 -3.73 6.32 1.42
C CYS A 15 -3.22 7.03 0.15
N ALA A 16 -4.03 7.88 -0.46
CA ALA A 16 -3.66 8.57 -1.70
C ALA A 16 -4.00 10.07 -1.72
N ASP A 17 -4.79 10.57 -0.76
CA ASP A 17 -5.29 11.94 -0.76
C ASP A 17 -4.80 12.80 0.42
N SER A 18 -4.20 12.20 1.45
CA SER A 18 -3.75 12.94 2.64
C SER A 18 -2.40 12.47 3.20
N ILE A 19 -1.78 13.34 4.01
CA ILE A 19 -0.61 13.03 4.82
C ILE A 19 -1.04 13.18 6.28
N GLY A 20 -1.50 12.08 6.89
CA GLY A 20 -2.23 12.13 8.16
C GLY A 20 -3.47 13.01 8.02
N HIS A 21 -3.64 13.97 8.93
CA HIS A 21 -4.75 14.93 8.90
C HIS A 21 -4.64 16.02 7.83
N HIS A 22 -3.49 16.16 7.16
CA HIS A 22 -3.30 17.19 6.14
C HIS A 22 -3.80 16.69 4.78
N ILE A 23 -4.89 17.26 4.28
CA ILE A 23 -5.43 16.95 2.95
C ILE A 23 -4.46 17.49 1.90
N PHE A 24 -3.92 16.59 1.09
CA PHE A 24 -2.96 16.89 0.03
C PHE A 24 -3.64 17.00 -1.33
N SER A 25 -4.66 16.17 -1.56
CA SER A 25 -5.47 16.15 -2.79
C SER A 25 -6.91 15.69 -2.48
N GLY A 26 -7.48 14.78 -3.27
CA GLY A 26 -8.79 14.18 -3.05
C GLY A 26 -8.86 12.77 -3.63
N ILE A 27 -9.93 12.05 -3.30
CA ILE A 27 -10.09 10.62 -3.67
C ILE A 27 -10.05 10.36 -5.19
N GLY A 28 -10.54 11.32 -5.99
CA GLY A 28 -10.73 11.16 -7.43
C GLY A 28 -11.54 9.91 -7.80
N GLY A 29 -11.30 9.40 -9.02
CA GLY A 29 -11.90 8.14 -9.49
C GLY A 29 -11.01 6.91 -9.29
N GLN A 30 -9.96 7.01 -8.47
CA GLN A 30 -8.99 5.91 -8.29
C GLN A 30 -9.70 4.61 -7.92
N MET A 31 -10.58 4.68 -6.93
CA MET A 31 -11.30 3.51 -6.44
C MET A 31 -12.22 2.90 -7.52
N ASP A 32 -12.87 3.73 -8.33
CA ASP A 32 -13.75 3.29 -9.41
C ASP A 32 -12.98 2.51 -10.47
N PHE A 33 -11.82 3.02 -10.89
CA PHE A 33 -10.97 2.35 -11.87
C PHE A 33 -10.31 1.09 -11.32
N ILE A 34 -9.94 1.07 -10.03
CA ILE A 34 -9.42 -0.13 -9.38
C ILE A 34 -10.48 -1.22 -9.36
N ARG A 35 -11.71 -0.90 -8.94
CA ARG A 35 -12.83 -1.85 -8.93
C ARG A 35 -13.21 -2.29 -10.35
N GLY A 36 -13.31 -1.36 -11.29
CA GLY A 36 -13.63 -1.67 -12.69
C GLY A 36 -12.58 -2.58 -13.35
N ALA A 37 -11.29 -2.35 -13.05
CA ALA A 37 -10.22 -3.23 -13.52
C ALA A 37 -10.28 -4.62 -12.88
N ALA A 38 -10.69 -4.75 -11.62
CA ALA A 38 -10.83 -6.05 -10.97
C ALA A 38 -11.98 -6.89 -11.55
N LEU A 39 -13.06 -6.23 -12.01
CA LEU A 39 -14.22 -6.87 -12.63
C LEU A 39 -14.00 -7.20 -14.12
N SER A 40 -13.06 -6.54 -14.79
CA SER A 40 -12.77 -6.75 -16.20
C SER A 40 -12.04 -8.08 -16.45
N ARG A 41 -12.38 -8.76 -17.56
CA ARG A 41 -11.74 -10.02 -17.94
C ARG A 41 -10.26 -9.78 -18.24
N GLY A 42 -9.38 -10.37 -17.42
CA GLY A 42 -7.93 -10.17 -17.54
C GLY A 42 -7.45 -8.80 -17.05
N GLY A 43 -8.32 -8.02 -16.42
CA GLY A 43 -7.97 -6.70 -15.90
C GLY A 43 -6.97 -6.75 -14.74
N LYS A 44 -6.14 -5.71 -14.67
CA LYS A 44 -5.08 -5.59 -13.66
C LYS A 44 -5.21 -4.23 -12.95
N PRO A 45 -5.72 -4.19 -11.70
CA PRO A 45 -5.68 -3.02 -10.84
C PRO A 45 -4.28 -2.91 -10.22
N ILE A 46 -3.59 -1.81 -10.47
CA ILE A 46 -2.21 -1.59 -10.05
C ILE A 46 -2.12 -0.28 -9.25
N ILE A 47 -1.55 -0.35 -8.06
CA ILE A 47 -1.09 0.80 -7.28
C ILE A 47 0.43 0.85 -7.37
N ALA A 48 0.98 1.93 -7.94
CA ALA A 48 2.41 2.12 -8.11
C ALA A 48 2.91 3.34 -7.33
N LEU A 49 3.95 3.15 -6.53
CA LEU A 49 4.58 4.20 -5.73
C LEU A 49 6.08 3.95 -5.57
N PRO A 50 6.93 4.99 -5.56
CA PRO A 50 8.28 4.88 -5.01
C PRO A 50 8.24 4.27 -3.61
N SER A 51 9.21 3.44 -3.26
CA SER A 51 9.26 2.81 -1.93
C SER A 51 9.56 3.81 -0.81
N THR A 52 10.11 4.98 -1.15
CA THR A 52 10.48 6.05 -0.21
C THR A 52 9.97 7.44 -0.62
N ALA A 53 10.11 8.40 0.30
CA ALA A 53 9.89 9.83 0.11
C ALA A 53 10.99 10.64 0.82
N ARG A 54 11.02 11.95 0.56
CA ARG A 54 11.95 12.92 1.18
C ARG A 54 13.40 12.45 1.11
N SER A 55 13.90 12.19 -0.10
CA SER A 55 15.28 11.75 -0.34
C SER A 55 15.66 10.51 0.49
N ASN A 56 14.85 9.45 0.41
CA ASN A 56 15.01 8.17 1.12
C ASN A 56 14.91 8.23 2.66
N SER A 57 14.57 9.38 3.26
CA SER A 57 14.44 9.48 4.72
C SER A 57 13.14 8.89 5.27
N LEU A 58 12.11 8.67 4.43
CA LEU A 58 10.82 8.11 4.84
C LEU A 58 10.42 6.95 3.95
N SER A 59 9.94 5.86 4.54
CA SER A 59 9.28 4.77 3.80
C SER A 59 7.86 5.16 3.42
N ARG A 60 7.40 4.70 2.24
CA ARG A 60 5.99 4.79 1.82
C ARG A 60 5.23 3.46 1.97
N ILE A 61 5.94 2.37 2.24
CA ILE A 61 5.36 1.16 2.82
C ILE A 61 5.55 1.25 4.33
N VAL A 62 4.47 1.31 5.08
CA VAL A 62 4.46 1.60 6.52
C VAL A 62 3.80 0.47 7.29
N SER A 63 4.13 0.30 8.58
CA SER A 63 3.45 -0.69 9.43
C SER A 63 1.98 -0.36 9.67
N THR A 64 1.69 0.93 9.87
CA THR A 64 0.34 1.48 10.05
C THR A 64 0.29 2.83 9.35
N LEU A 65 -0.83 3.14 8.70
CA LEU A 65 -1.06 4.47 8.14
C LEU A 65 -0.95 5.55 9.23
N LYS A 66 -0.54 6.76 8.85
CA LYS A 66 -0.46 7.88 9.78
C LYS A 66 -1.82 8.13 10.44
N PRO A 67 -1.87 8.51 11.73
CA PRO A 67 -3.10 8.95 12.35
C PRO A 67 -3.82 10.01 11.50
N GLY A 68 -5.10 9.78 11.23
CA GLY A 68 -5.93 10.65 10.39
C GLY A 68 -5.77 10.49 8.89
N ALA A 69 -4.92 9.59 8.39
CA ALA A 69 -4.76 9.36 6.96
C ALA A 69 -6.05 8.81 6.31
N GLY A 70 -6.42 9.36 5.15
CA GLY A 70 -7.59 8.96 4.38
C GLY A 70 -7.36 7.66 3.62
N VAL A 71 -8.12 6.60 3.92
CA VAL A 71 -8.06 5.35 3.14
C VAL A 71 -8.88 5.54 1.86
N VAL A 72 -8.18 5.72 0.73
CA VAL A 72 -8.80 5.90 -0.60
C VAL A 72 -9.09 4.54 -1.25
N THR A 73 -8.17 3.58 -1.13
CA THR A 73 -8.39 2.21 -1.59
C THR A 73 -8.26 1.26 -0.41
N THR A 74 -9.36 0.60 -0.06
CA THR A 74 -9.40 -0.30 1.10
C THR A 74 -8.62 -1.57 0.82
N ARG A 75 -8.18 -2.26 1.88
CA ARG A 75 -7.49 -3.56 1.79
C ARG A 75 -8.25 -4.62 0.97
N GLY A 76 -9.57 -4.52 0.87
CA GLY A 76 -10.40 -5.43 0.08
C GLY A 76 -10.32 -5.21 -1.43
N HIS A 77 -9.86 -4.04 -1.88
CA HIS A 77 -9.83 -3.67 -3.29
C HIS A 77 -8.42 -3.64 -3.89
N VAL A 78 -7.37 -3.61 -3.06
CA VAL A 78 -5.99 -3.65 -3.56
C VAL A 78 -5.67 -5.01 -4.15
N HIS A 79 -5.08 -5.01 -5.36
CA HIS A 79 -4.55 -6.20 -6.03
C HIS A 79 -3.04 -6.05 -6.15
N TRP A 80 -2.55 -5.41 -7.21
CA TRP A 80 -1.13 -5.27 -7.45
C TRP A 80 -0.57 -4.02 -6.78
N VAL A 81 0.55 -4.17 -6.07
CA VAL A 81 1.37 -3.08 -5.55
C VAL A 81 2.75 -3.15 -6.18
N VAL A 82 3.24 -2.02 -6.68
CA VAL A 82 4.51 -1.92 -7.40
C VAL A 82 5.37 -0.81 -6.83
N THR A 83 6.64 -1.13 -6.59
CA THR A 83 7.71 -0.17 -6.30
C THR A 83 8.88 -0.41 -7.26
N GLU A 84 9.95 0.39 -7.14
CA GLU A 84 11.21 0.16 -7.83
C GLU A 84 11.89 -1.17 -7.45
N TYR A 85 11.45 -1.85 -6.39
CA TYR A 85 11.99 -3.14 -5.93
C TYR A 85 11.17 -4.36 -6.38
N GLY A 86 10.05 -4.16 -7.08
CA GLY A 86 9.26 -5.25 -7.64
C GLY A 86 7.75 -5.04 -7.59
N ALA A 87 7.02 -6.11 -7.89
CA ALA A 87 5.56 -6.12 -7.94
C ALA A 87 5.01 -7.32 -7.16
N VAL A 88 4.01 -7.10 -6.32
CA VAL A 88 3.31 -8.17 -5.58
C VAL A 88 1.80 -8.07 -5.76
N ASN A 89 1.12 -9.22 -5.80
CA ASN A 89 -0.33 -9.28 -5.85
C ASN A 89 -0.88 -9.68 -4.47
N LEU A 90 -1.64 -8.77 -3.85
CA LEU A 90 -2.24 -8.93 -2.53
C LEU A 90 -3.62 -9.59 -2.55
N HIS A 91 -4.20 -9.79 -3.74
CA HIS A 91 -5.53 -10.37 -3.87
C HIS A 91 -5.52 -11.85 -3.42
N GLY A 92 -6.41 -12.18 -2.49
CA GLY A 92 -6.51 -13.52 -1.90
C GLY A 92 -5.46 -13.86 -0.83
N LEU A 93 -4.50 -12.96 -0.55
CA LEU A 93 -3.51 -13.16 0.50
C LEU A 93 -4.08 -12.85 1.89
N SER A 94 -3.67 -13.65 2.88
CA SER A 94 -3.91 -13.36 4.30
C SER A 94 -3.16 -12.09 4.74
N LEU A 95 -3.52 -11.52 5.90
CA LEU A 95 -2.84 -10.33 6.42
C LEU A 95 -1.32 -10.56 6.57
N ARG A 96 -0.92 -11.73 7.09
CA ARG A 96 0.49 -12.13 7.20
C ARG A 96 1.19 -12.17 5.86
N GLN A 97 0.60 -12.85 4.87
CA GLN A 97 1.17 -12.94 3.52
C GLN A 97 1.27 -11.57 2.85
N ARG A 98 0.30 -10.69 3.07
CA ARG A 98 0.32 -9.31 2.55
C ARG A 98 1.48 -8.51 3.12
N ALA A 99 1.68 -8.59 4.44
CA ALA A 99 2.79 -7.89 5.09
C ALA A 99 4.14 -8.40 4.58
N GLU A 100 4.33 -9.71 4.51
CA GLU A 100 5.56 -10.33 3.97
C GLU A 100 5.81 -9.89 2.52
N ALA A 101 4.77 -9.90 1.68
CA ALA A 101 4.84 -9.46 0.29
C ALA A 101 5.19 -7.96 0.17
N LEU A 102 4.52 -7.09 0.92
CA LEU A 102 4.79 -5.64 0.91
C LEU A 102 6.21 -5.32 1.41
N ILE A 103 6.66 -5.97 2.48
CA ILE A 103 8.03 -5.80 2.99
C ILE A 103 9.06 -6.21 1.92
N SER A 104 8.78 -7.24 1.12
CA SER A 104 9.70 -7.70 0.07
C SER A 104 9.98 -6.65 -1.01
N ILE A 105 9.02 -5.74 -1.26
CA ILE A 105 9.14 -4.64 -2.21
C ILE A 105 9.33 -3.26 -1.55
N ALA A 106 9.58 -3.22 -0.24
CA ALA A 106 10.00 -1.98 0.42
C ALA A 106 11.50 -1.70 0.19
N HIS A 107 11.92 -0.46 0.42
CA HIS A 107 13.34 -0.10 0.38
C HIS A 107 14.13 -0.96 1.38
N PRO A 108 15.30 -1.53 1.00
CA PRO A 108 16.10 -2.41 1.84
C PRO A 108 16.32 -1.88 3.26
N ASP A 109 16.64 -0.59 3.40
CA ASP A 109 16.92 0.05 4.69
C ASP A 109 15.74 0.01 5.68
N PHE A 110 14.50 0.00 5.17
CA PHE A 110 13.29 -0.01 6.02
C PHE A 110 12.78 -1.44 6.31
N ARG A 111 13.22 -2.47 5.57
CA ARG A 111 12.72 -3.85 5.73
C ARG A 111 12.92 -4.40 7.15
N PRO A 112 14.08 -4.25 7.81
CA PRO A 112 14.26 -4.76 9.17
C PRO A 112 13.34 -4.06 10.18
N GLY A 113 13.07 -2.76 10.00
CA GLY A 113 12.12 -2.02 10.83
C GLY A 113 10.70 -2.53 10.68
N LEU A 114 10.24 -2.62 9.44
CA LEU A 114 8.91 -3.14 9.11
C LEU A 114 8.70 -4.57 9.61
N GLN A 115 9.71 -5.44 9.52
CA GLN A 115 9.64 -6.81 10.06
C GLN A 115 9.50 -6.84 11.58
N ARG A 116 10.19 -5.94 12.31
CA ARG A 116 10.05 -5.84 13.77
C ARG A 116 8.67 -5.36 14.15
N GLU A 117 8.18 -4.31 13.50
CA GLU A 117 6.85 -3.74 13.74
C GLU A 117 5.74 -4.76 13.40
N PHE A 118 5.87 -5.46 12.28
CA PHE A 118 5.00 -6.56 11.86
C PHE A 118 4.86 -7.64 12.94
N ARG A 119 5.97 -8.09 13.53
CA ARG A 119 5.97 -9.12 14.59
C ARG A 119 5.29 -8.67 15.88
N GLN A 120 5.22 -7.36 16.13
CA GLN A 120 4.58 -6.79 17.32
C GLN A 120 3.06 -6.62 17.15
N GLN A 121 2.56 -6.62 15.90
CA GLN A 121 1.15 -6.41 15.61
C GLN A 121 0.32 -7.70 15.75
N ARG A 122 -0.57 -7.74 16.74
CA ARG A 122 -1.37 -8.92 17.11
C ARG A 122 -2.39 -9.41 16.06
N HIS A 123 -2.67 -8.63 15.02
CA HIS A 123 -3.63 -8.98 13.97
C HIS A 123 -3.00 -9.73 12.78
N PHE A 124 -1.69 -9.97 12.81
CA PHE A 124 -0.95 -10.70 11.77
C PHE A 124 -0.49 -12.10 12.21
N VAL A 125 -1.02 -12.57 13.34
CA VAL A 125 -0.76 -13.91 13.91
C VAL A 125 -1.50 -14.98 13.12
#